data_AF-A0AB38FMH6-F1
#
_entry.id   AF-A0AB38FMH6-F1
#
_cell.length_a   1.000
_cell.length_b   1.000
_cell.length_c   1.000
_cell.angle_alpha   90.00
_cell.angle_beta   90.00
_cell.angle_gamma   90.00
#
_symmetry.space_group_name_H-M   'P 1'
#
loop_
_entity.id
_entity.type
_entity.pdbx_description
1 polymer ?
#
loop_
_entity_poly.entity_id
_entity_poly.type
_entity_poly.pdbx_seq_one_letter_code
_entity_poly.pdbx_strand_id
1 'polypeptide(L)'
;MHMTTPTSRLDVEQAEARIAWVTQARCREVDPDQLFVRGAAQRKAATICRHCPVLMQCGADALDNRVEFGVWGGMTERQRRALLKQHPEVESWSDFFEAQRQHQSAV
;
A
#
# COMPACT_ATOMS: atom_id res chain seq x y z
N MET A 1 -31.56 -17.56 -9.57
CA MET A 1 -31.84 -16.99 -8.24
C MET A 1 -30.52 -16.42 -7.71
N HIS A 2 -30.26 -15.12 -7.94
CA HIS A 2 -29.04 -14.47 -7.43
C HIS A 2 -29.32 -13.92 -6.04
N MET A 3 -28.62 -14.43 -5.03
CA MET A 3 -28.61 -13.85 -3.69
C MET A 3 -27.61 -12.70 -3.68
N THR A 4 -28.08 -11.47 -3.75
CA THR A 4 -27.30 -10.28 -3.42
C THR A 4 -27.05 -10.28 -1.90
N THR A 5 -25.84 -10.64 -1.50
CA THR A 5 -25.37 -10.48 -0.11
C THR A 5 -25.46 -9.00 0.29
N PRO A 6 -26.07 -8.64 1.43
CA PRO A 6 -26.05 -7.26 1.89
C PRO A 6 -24.62 -6.94 2.33
N THR A 7 -23.98 -5.97 1.67
CA THR A 7 -22.72 -5.38 2.11
C THR A 7 -22.84 -5.01 3.59
N SER A 8 -21.95 -5.54 4.43
CA SER A 8 -21.97 -5.27 5.87
C SER A 8 -21.62 -3.80 6.11
N ARG A 9 -22.13 -3.21 7.19
CA ARG A 9 -21.74 -1.84 7.59
C ARG A 9 -20.22 -1.71 7.81
N LEU A 10 -19.57 -2.78 8.27
CA LEU A 10 -18.12 -2.82 8.47
C LEU A 10 -17.35 -2.68 7.15
N ASP A 11 -17.87 -3.25 6.07
CA ASP A 11 -17.25 -3.18 4.74
C ASP A 11 -17.29 -1.74 4.20
N VAL A 12 -18.38 -1.01 4.48
CA VAL A 12 -18.55 0.40 4.09
C VAL A 12 -17.56 1.30 4.84
N GLU A 13 -17.47 1.13 6.16
CA GLU A 13 -16.56 1.93 7.00
C GLU A 13 -15.09 1.74 6.58
N GLN A 14 -14.68 0.50 6.28
CA GLN A 14 -13.33 0.21 5.78
C GLN A 14 -13.08 0.85 4.40
N ALA A 15 -14.07 0.83 3.50
CA ALA A 15 -13.96 1.48 2.20
C ALA A 15 -13.83 3.01 2.34
N GLU A 16 -14.61 3.63 3.22
CA GLU A 16 -14.53 5.07 3.52
C GLU A 16 -13.17 5.45 4.12
N ALA A 17 -12.69 4.68 5.10
CA ALA A 17 -11.36 4.86 5.68
C ALA A 17 -10.26 4.75 4.63
N ARG A 18 -10.40 3.80 3.69
CA ARG A 18 -9.48 3.65 2.56
C ARG A 18 -9.49 4.89 1.66
N ILE A 19 -10.66 5.36 1.27
CA ILE A 19 -10.80 6.57 0.44
C ILE A 19 -10.17 7.78 1.15
N ALA A 20 -10.39 7.93 2.46
CA ALA A 20 -9.90 9.05 3.24
C ALA A 20 -8.37 9.20 3.21
N TRP A 21 -7.60 8.11 3.30
CA TRP A 21 -6.15 8.20 3.17
C TRP A 21 -5.71 8.25 1.70
N VAL A 22 -6.36 7.51 0.79
CA VAL A 22 -5.97 7.51 -0.64
C VAL A 22 -6.08 8.92 -1.23
N THR A 23 -7.05 9.72 -0.81
CA THR A 23 -7.21 11.12 -1.26
C THR A 23 -6.02 12.03 -0.91
N GLN A 24 -5.21 11.67 0.09
CA GLN A 24 -4.04 12.41 0.53
C GLN A 24 -2.74 11.98 -0.19
N ALA A 25 -2.82 11.02 -1.11
CA ALA A 25 -1.65 10.51 -1.82
C ALA A 25 -1.09 11.55 -2.81
N ARG A 26 0.20 11.91 -2.64
CA ARG A 26 0.90 12.86 -3.52
C ARG A 26 0.95 12.42 -4.98
N CYS A 27 1.03 11.12 -5.23
CA CYS A 27 1.10 10.59 -6.60
C CYS A 27 -0.18 10.81 -7.43
N ARG A 28 -1.26 11.32 -6.83
CA ARG A 28 -2.46 11.75 -7.57
C ARG A 28 -2.20 12.95 -8.48
N GLU A 29 -1.13 13.71 -8.24
CA GLU A 29 -0.76 14.90 -9.00
C GLU A 29 0.11 14.58 -10.24
N VAL A 30 0.47 13.31 -10.45
CA VAL A 30 1.27 12.86 -11.59
C VAL A 30 0.48 11.91 -12.48
N ASP A 31 0.98 11.69 -13.70
CA ASP A 31 0.43 10.70 -14.63
C ASP A 31 0.51 9.30 -13.99
N PRO A 32 -0.62 8.56 -13.88
CA PRO A 32 -0.65 7.23 -13.29
C PRO A 32 0.30 6.24 -13.97
N ASP A 33 0.55 6.37 -15.28
CA ASP A 33 1.41 5.45 -16.03
C ASP A 33 2.87 5.50 -15.53
N GLN A 34 3.28 6.59 -14.89
CA GLN A 34 4.60 6.70 -14.26
C GLN A 34 4.79 5.73 -13.10
N LEU A 35 3.71 5.28 -12.44
CA LEU A 35 3.78 4.29 -11.36
C LEU A 35 3.79 2.84 -11.87
N PHE A 36 3.36 2.59 -13.10
CA PHE A 36 3.24 1.25 -13.70
C PHE A 36 4.35 0.92 -14.70
N VAL A 37 5.52 1.56 -14.54
CA VAL A 37 6.73 1.25 -15.32
C VAL A 37 7.36 -0.09 -14.94
N ARG A 38 8.24 -0.64 -15.79
CA ARG A 38 8.86 -1.95 -15.60
C ARG A 38 10.35 -1.89 -15.25
N GLY A 39 10.85 -2.95 -14.63
CA GLY A 39 12.28 -3.17 -14.42
C GLY A 39 12.95 -2.06 -13.61
N ALA A 40 14.12 -1.60 -14.05
CA ALA A 40 14.91 -0.60 -13.34
C ALA A 40 14.19 0.77 -13.20
N ALA A 41 13.25 1.09 -14.11
CA ALA A 41 12.49 2.34 -14.07
C ALA A 41 11.63 2.48 -12.81
N GLN A 42 11.23 1.35 -12.19
CA GLN A 42 10.46 1.38 -10.94
C GLN A 42 11.21 2.05 -9.79
N ARG A 43 12.54 2.01 -9.78
CA ARG A 43 13.34 2.71 -8.77
C ARG A 43 13.20 4.23 -8.87
N LYS A 44 13.13 4.75 -10.10
CA LYS A 44 12.90 6.18 -10.33
C LYS A 44 11.46 6.54 -9.98
N ALA A 45 10.49 5.72 -10.39
CA ALA A 45 9.08 5.92 -10.04
C ALA A 45 8.83 5.90 -8.52
N ALA A 46 9.51 5.01 -7.76
CA ALA A 46 9.46 4.98 -6.30
C ALA A 46 9.82 6.31 -5.63
N THR A 47 10.61 7.17 -6.30
CA THR A 47 10.95 8.48 -5.77
C THR A 47 9.75 9.45 -5.72
N ILE A 48 8.71 9.23 -6.54
CA ILE A 48 7.45 9.99 -6.51
C ILE A 48 6.79 9.86 -5.13
N CYS A 49 6.93 8.69 -4.49
CA CYS A 49 6.36 8.44 -3.18
C CYS A 49 7.12 9.14 -2.03
N ARG A 50 8.31 9.74 -2.27
CA ARG A 50 9.09 10.38 -1.19
C ARG A 50 8.28 11.48 -0.52
N HIS A 51 8.27 11.47 0.82
CA HIS A 51 7.49 12.40 1.65
C HIS A 51 5.98 12.35 1.38
N CYS A 52 5.46 11.26 0.78
CA CYS A 52 4.02 11.01 0.70
C CYS A 52 3.52 10.71 2.12
N PRO A 53 2.49 11.43 2.63
CA PRO A 53 2.01 11.25 4.00
C PRO A 53 1.39 9.88 4.25
N VAL A 54 0.97 9.19 3.18
CA VAL A 54 0.28 7.90 3.23
C VAL A 54 1.16 6.73 2.77
N LEU A 55 2.49 6.88 2.85
CA LEU A 55 3.44 5.88 2.36
C LEU A 55 3.24 4.51 3.05
N MET A 56 3.03 4.52 4.37
CA MET A 56 2.84 3.28 5.14
C MET A 56 1.48 2.63 4.86
N GLN A 57 0.39 3.41 4.83
CA GLN A 57 -0.95 2.92 4.50
C GLN A 57 -0.99 2.33 3.09
N CYS A 58 -0.40 3.03 2.11
CA CYS A 58 -0.31 2.57 0.72
C CYS A 58 0.55 1.30 0.59
N GLY A 59 1.67 1.24 1.32
CA GLY A 59 2.52 0.06 1.36
C GLY A 59 1.79 -1.15 1.95
N ALA A 60 1.07 -0.97 3.06
CA ALA A 60 0.31 -2.02 3.73
C ALA A 60 -0.82 -2.54 2.83
N ASP A 61 -1.66 -1.63 2.31
CA ASP A 61 -2.76 -1.97 1.40
C ASP A 61 -2.26 -2.80 0.21
N ALA A 62 -1.11 -2.44 -0.37
CA ALA A 62 -0.53 -3.20 -1.48
C ALA A 62 0.01 -4.59 -1.10
N LEU A 63 0.50 -4.76 0.13
CA LEU A 63 1.03 -6.03 0.63
C LEU A 63 -0.11 -6.97 1.07
N ASP A 64 -1.08 -6.46 1.83
CA ASP A 64 -2.27 -7.19 2.27
C ASP A 64 -3.06 -7.71 1.06
N ASN A 65 -3.27 -6.87 0.04
CA ASN A 65 -3.96 -7.24 -1.19
C ASN A 65 -3.06 -7.94 -2.22
N ARG A 66 -1.79 -8.22 -1.89
CA ARG A 66 -0.80 -8.88 -2.77
C ARG A 66 -0.72 -8.26 -4.18
N VAL A 67 -0.74 -6.93 -4.26
CA VAL A 67 -0.75 -6.19 -5.52
C VAL A 67 0.51 -6.49 -6.34
N GLU A 68 0.30 -7.05 -7.53
CA GLU A 68 1.38 -7.63 -8.34
C GLU A 68 2.23 -6.60 -9.08
N PHE A 69 1.62 -5.49 -9.53
CA PHE A 69 2.24 -4.56 -10.48
C PHE A 69 2.41 -3.15 -9.94
N GLY A 70 3.37 -2.43 -10.51
CA GLY A 70 3.59 -1.01 -10.25
C GLY A 70 4.26 -0.69 -8.92
N VAL A 71 4.43 0.60 -8.66
CA VAL A 71 5.05 1.15 -7.46
C VAL A 71 3.98 1.54 -6.44
N TRP A 72 4.12 1.02 -5.22
CA TRP A 72 3.18 1.23 -4.12
C TRP A 72 3.96 1.48 -2.82
N GLY A 73 3.56 2.48 -2.03
CA GLY A 73 4.24 2.80 -0.77
C GLY A 73 5.76 3.04 -0.93
N GLY A 74 6.21 3.56 -2.07
CA GLY A 74 7.64 3.72 -2.37
C GLY A 74 8.41 2.42 -2.64
N MET A 75 7.71 1.28 -2.75
CA MET A 75 8.31 -0.02 -3.05
C MET A 75 8.07 -0.43 -4.49
N THR A 76 9.12 -0.95 -5.12
CA THR A 76 9.03 -1.70 -6.37
C THR A 76 8.33 -3.04 -6.17
N GLU A 77 7.83 -3.64 -7.24
CA GLU A 77 7.20 -4.97 -7.18
C GLU A 77 8.14 -6.02 -6.58
N ARG A 78 9.43 -5.96 -6.94
CA ARG A 78 10.44 -6.91 -6.44
C ARG A 78 10.66 -6.76 -4.94
N GLN A 79 10.65 -5.52 -4.43
CA GLN A 79 10.77 -5.28 -2.99
C GLN A 79 9.55 -5.82 -2.25
N ARG A 80 8.33 -5.59 -2.74
CA ARG A 80 7.12 -6.15 -2.13
C ARG A 80 7.14 -7.68 -2.11
N ARG A 81 7.48 -8.32 -3.24
CA ARG A 81 7.61 -9.79 -3.31
C ARG A 81 8.66 -10.34 -2.35
N ALA A 82 9.79 -9.65 -2.20
CA ALA A 82 10.82 -10.05 -1.24
C ALA A 82 10.32 -9.94 0.20
N LEU A 83 9.61 -8.86 0.53
CA LEU A 83 9.08 -8.61 1.87
C LEU A 83 8.01 -9.65 2.26
N LEU A 84 7.06 -9.93 1.35
CA LEU A 84 6.06 -11.00 1.53
C LEU A 84 6.69 -12.38 1.72
N LYS A 85 7.82 -12.65 1.05
CA LYS A 85 8.55 -13.92 1.21
C LYS A 85 9.31 -13.99 2.53
N GLN A 86 9.81 -12.86 3.03
CA GLN A 86 10.55 -12.78 4.29
C GLN A 86 9.64 -12.89 5.51
N HIS A 87 8.39 -12.43 5.38
CA HIS A 87 7.41 -12.38 6.45
C HIS A 87 6.12 -13.12 6.07
N PRO A 88 6.17 -14.44 5.84
CA PRO A 88 4.96 -15.23 5.55
C PRO A 88 3.97 -15.26 6.73
N GLU A 89 4.42 -14.95 7.95
CA GLU A 89 3.65 -14.92 9.18
C GLU A 89 2.80 -13.66 9.37
N VAL A 90 3.03 -12.61 8.58
CA VAL A 90 2.32 -11.33 8.76
C VAL A 90 0.94 -11.40 8.10
N GLU A 91 -0.11 -11.32 8.94
CA GLU A 91 -1.51 -11.31 8.49
C GLU A 91 -2.03 -9.89 8.23
N SER A 92 -1.45 -8.87 8.88
CA SER A 92 -1.85 -7.47 8.79
C SER A 92 -0.60 -6.59 8.65
N TRP A 93 -0.38 -6.05 7.45
CA TRP A 93 0.78 -5.20 7.17
C TRP A 93 0.64 -3.80 7.77
N SER A 94 -0.59 -3.32 8.00
CA SER A 94 -0.81 -2.06 8.72
C SER A 94 -0.26 -2.14 10.14
N ASP A 95 -0.55 -3.21 10.86
CA ASP A 95 -0.16 -3.39 12.26
C ASP A 95 1.36 -3.62 12.36
N PHE A 96 1.91 -4.42 11.44
CA PHE A 96 3.35 -4.64 11.33
C PHE A 96 4.12 -3.32 11.16
N PHE A 97 3.66 -2.45 10.27
CA PHE A 97 4.28 -1.16 10.02
C PHE A 97 4.09 -0.16 11.16
N GLU A 98 2.96 -0.19 11.87
CA GLU A 98 2.76 0.62 13.06
C GLU A 98 3.73 0.21 14.17
N ALA A 99 3.86 -1.10 14.45
CA ALA A 99 4.79 -1.63 15.43
C ALA A 99 6.25 -1.24 15.12
N GLN A 100 6.67 -1.33 13.85
CA GLN A 100 8.01 -0.90 13.44
C GLN A 100 8.26 0.59 13.68
N ARG A 101 7.27 1.45 13.41
CA ARG A 101 7.40 2.91 13.62
C ARG A 101 7.52 3.26 15.10
N GLN A 102 6.76 2.59 15.95
CA GLN A 102 6.84 2.77 17.40
C GLN A 102 8.23 2.37 17.93
N HIS A 103 8.79 1.25 17.46
CA HIS A 103 10.16 0.86 17.79
C HIS A 103 11.21 1.87 17.33
N GLN A 104 11.07 2.44 16.12
CA GLN A 104 11.99 3.45 15.60
C GLN A 104 11.92 4.79 16.34
N SER A 105 10.76 5.11 16.94
CA SER A 105 10.55 6.38 17.67
C SER A 105 10.98 6.28 19.15
N ALA A 106 11.17 5.06 19.66
CA ALA A 106 11.56 4.79 21.04
C ALA A 106 13.09 4.64 21.24
N VAL A 107 13.87 4.77 20.15
CA VAL A 107 15.35 4.69 20.11
C VAL A 107 15.91 6.07 19.79
#